data_AF-A0A840FX36-F1
#
_entry.id   AF-A0A840FX36-F1
#
_cell.length_a   1.000
_cell.length_b   1.000
_cell.length_c   1.000
_cell.angle_alpha   90.00
_cell.angle_beta   90.00
_cell.angle_gamma   90.00
#
_symmetry.space_group_name_H-M   'P 1'
#
loop_
_entity.id
_entity.type
_entity.pdbx_description
1 polymer ?
#
loop_
_entity_poly.entity_id
_entity_poly.type
_entity_poly.pdbx_seq_one_letter_code
_entity_poly.pdbx_strand_id
1 'polypeptide(L)'
;MLARQWFPLVRADDPLAKPRQVVLLNLRLAVYRMPDGMRIGRDMCPHRGLPLSSGRIEGEELVCAYHGLRFGSDGQCRLVPEKLAPKTADCFRITAFPAVERHGLIWTCLIPEDETWMPSIPSSAGTSPLDGAISIFKLSIEPLGDSQKELALNELHRLLKEMAFGGMPNSLLSSET
;
A
#
# COMPACT_ATOMS: atom_id res chain seq x y z
N MET A 1 -16.90 6.67 0.33
CA MET A 1 -15.71 7.54 0.21
C MET A 1 -14.49 6.66 -0.05
N LEU A 2 -13.77 6.84 -1.17
CA LEU A 2 -12.76 5.87 -1.66
C LEU A 2 -11.57 5.64 -0.74
N ALA A 3 -11.13 6.67 -0.02
CA ALA A 3 -9.99 6.59 0.89
C ALA A 3 -10.20 5.62 2.09
N ARG A 4 -11.45 5.18 2.33
CA ARG A 4 -11.83 4.20 3.36
C ARG A 4 -11.83 2.75 2.84
N GLN A 5 -11.56 2.53 1.56
CA GLN A 5 -11.48 1.19 0.97
C GLN A 5 -10.06 0.63 1.11
N TRP A 6 -9.95 -0.71 1.14
CA TRP A 6 -8.66 -1.40 1.12
C TRP A 6 -8.19 -1.64 -0.32
N PHE A 7 -6.92 -1.32 -0.59
CA PHE A 7 -6.30 -1.49 -1.90
C PHE A 7 -5.07 -2.40 -1.79
N PRO A 8 -4.89 -3.36 -2.69
CA PRO A 8 -3.63 -4.08 -2.81
C PRO A 8 -2.59 -3.14 -3.42
N LEU A 9 -1.41 -3.05 -2.82
CA LEU A 9 -0.32 -2.20 -3.34
C LEU A 9 0.73 -3.01 -4.08
N VAL A 10 1.17 -4.11 -3.46
CA VAL A 10 2.36 -4.87 -3.87
C VAL A 10 2.17 -6.35 -3.54
N ARG A 11 2.96 -7.23 -4.15
CA ARG A 11 3.01 -8.62 -3.72
C ARG A 11 3.78 -8.74 -2.41
N ALA A 12 3.41 -9.72 -1.58
CA ALA A 12 4.11 -10.01 -0.34
C ALA A 12 5.55 -10.48 -0.61
N ASP A 13 5.79 -11.18 -1.71
CA ASP A 13 7.10 -11.70 -2.13
C ASP A 13 7.92 -10.72 -2.98
N ASP A 14 7.42 -9.51 -3.25
CA ASP A 14 8.17 -8.52 -4.03
C ASP A 14 9.52 -8.23 -3.34
N PRO A 15 10.65 -8.33 -4.06
CA PRO A 15 11.97 -8.08 -3.49
C PRO A 15 12.15 -6.58 -3.23
N LEU A 16 11.84 -6.15 -2.01
CA LEU A 16 11.98 -4.75 -1.55
C LEU A 16 13.38 -4.50 -0.96
N ALA A 17 14.42 -4.65 -1.79
CA ALA A 17 15.81 -4.36 -1.37
C ALA A 17 16.02 -2.90 -0.92
N LYS A 18 15.17 -1.99 -1.40
CA LYS A 18 15.06 -0.61 -0.93
C LYS A 18 13.59 -0.21 -0.89
N PRO A 19 13.25 0.86 -0.14
CA PRO A 19 11.93 1.47 -0.21
C PRO A 19 11.48 1.75 -1.65
N ARG A 20 10.22 1.43 -1.97
CA ARG A 20 9.63 1.63 -3.30
C ARG A 20 8.49 2.63 -3.21
N GLN A 21 8.43 3.56 -4.17
CA GLN A 21 7.30 4.46 -4.31
C GLN A 21 6.13 3.75 -5.00
N VAL A 22 4.92 3.94 -4.46
CA VAL A 22 3.64 3.56 -5.06
C VAL A 22 2.72 4.78 -4.99
N VAL A 23 1.80 4.92 -5.95
CA VAL A 23 0.79 5.99 -5.93
C VAL A 23 -0.59 5.37 -5.74
N LEU A 24 -1.32 5.81 -4.72
CA LEU A 24 -2.69 5.39 -4.43
C LEU A 24 -3.57 6.63 -4.26
N LEU A 25 -4.63 6.76 -5.06
CA LEU A 25 -5.56 7.90 -5.00
C LEU A 25 -4.82 9.27 -5.01
N ASN A 26 -3.85 9.41 -5.90
CA ASN A 26 -2.95 10.58 -6.04
C ASN A 26 -2.06 10.88 -4.81
N LEU A 27 -2.01 9.98 -3.83
CA LEU A 27 -1.08 10.05 -2.72
C LEU A 27 0.15 9.17 -2.98
N ARG A 28 1.35 9.74 -2.87
CA ARG A 28 2.60 8.96 -2.95
C ARG A 28 2.84 8.26 -1.61
N LEU A 29 3.06 6.95 -1.69
CA LEU A 29 3.34 6.06 -0.57
C LEU A 29 4.72 5.43 -0.75
N ALA A 30 5.45 5.28 0.33
CA ALA A 30 6.67 4.48 0.40
C ALA A 30 6.31 3.13 1.02
N VAL A 31 6.55 2.07 0.27
CA VAL A 31 6.40 0.68 0.71
C VAL A 31 7.78 0.09 0.93
N TYR A 32 8.03 -0.45 2.11
CA TYR A 32 9.34 -0.97 2.49
C TYR A 32 9.21 -2.12 3.50
N ARG A 33 10.19 -3.02 3.51
CA ARG A 33 10.24 -4.17 4.41
C ARG A 33 11.30 -3.94 5.49
N MET A 34 10.88 -4.00 6.74
CA MET A 34 11.75 -4.07 7.92
C MET A 34 11.83 -5.53 8.42
N PRO A 35 12.76 -5.87 9.32
CA PRO A 35 12.88 -7.23 9.87
C PRO A 35 11.58 -7.76 10.49
N ASP A 36 10.80 -6.87 11.08
CA ASP A 36 9.52 -7.14 11.74
C ASP A 36 8.29 -7.00 10.80
N GLY A 37 8.51 -6.82 9.50
CA GLY A 37 7.46 -6.93 8.48
C GLY A 37 7.34 -5.74 7.51
N MET A 38 6.21 -5.70 6.81
CA MET A 38 5.94 -4.68 5.79
C MET A 38 5.52 -3.35 6.43
N ARG A 39 5.94 -2.24 5.85
CA ARG A 39 5.59 -0.89 6.28
C ARG A 39 5.13 -0.06 5.09
N ILE A 40 4.15 0.79 5.35
CA ILE A 40 3.62 1.74 4.38
C ILE A 40 3.55 3.10 5.08
N GLY A 41 4.15 4.10 4.46
CA GLY A 41 4.05 5.48 4.92
C GLY A 41 3.86 6.43 3.76
N ARG A 42 3.48 7.67 4.05
CA ARG A 42 3.51 8.74 3.04
C ARG A 42 4.94 8.88 2.55
N ASP A 43 5.13 8.96 1.23
CA ASP A 43 6.45 9.07 0.60
C ASP A 43 7.01 10.49 0.70
N MET A 44 7.23 10.93 1.93
CA MET A 44 7.59 12.30 2.25
C MET A 44 8.26 12.35 3.62
N CYS A 45 9.55 12.65 3.65
CA CYS A 45 10.26 12.83 4.91
C CYS A 45 9.68 14.05 5.66
N PRO A 46 9.25 13.91 6.93
CA PRO A 46 8.62 14.99 7.70
C PRO A 46 9.55 16.18 7.98
N HIS A 47 10.85 16.06 7.69
CA HIS A 47 11.80 17.16 7.83
C HIS A 47 11.70 18.19 6.69
N ARG A 48 11.88 17.76 5.43
CA ARG A 48 11.90 18.65 4.25
C ARG A 48 11.27 18.06 2.99
N GLY A 49 10.49 16.99 3.14
CA GLY A 49 9.68 16.42 2.07
C GLY A 49 10.42 15.58 1.03
N LEU A 50 11.71 15.25 1.21
CA LEU A 50 12.40 14.30 0.32
C LEU A 50 11.64 12.96 0.34
N PRO A 51 11.40 12.31 -0.82
CA PRO A 51 10.83 10.98 -0.87
C PRO A 51 11.59 9.99 0.02
N LEU A 52 10.86 9.30 0.88
CA LEU A 52 11.39 8.22 1.71
C LEU A 52 11.74 6.99 0.87
N SER A 53 11.10 6.82 -0.30
CA SER A 53 11.44 5.83 -1.32
C SER A 53 12.87 5.97 -1.85
N SER A 54 13.48 7.15 -1.72
CA SER A 54 14.89 7.36 -2.08
C SER A 54 15.86 6.93 -0.98
N GLY A 55 15.35 6.59 0.21
CA GLY A 55 16.11 6.12 1.35
C GLY A 55 16.54 4.65 1.27
N ARG A 56 16.86 4.08 2.42
CA ARG A 56 17.25 2.68 2.59
C ARG A 56 16.86 2.16 3.97
N ILE A 57 16.83 0.84 4.11
CA ILE A 57 16.66 0.19 5.41
C ILE A 57 18.04 -0.15 5.97
N GLU A 58 18.30 0.21 7.22
CA GLU A 58 19.49 -0.20 7.97
C GLU A 58 19.05 -0.77 9.31
N GLY A 59 19.27 -2.07 9.53
CA GLY A 59 18.77 -2.76 10.72
C GLY A 59 17.24 -2.68 10.80
N GLU A 60 16.75 -2.07 11.87
CA GLU A 60 15.31 -1.88 12.15
C GLU A 60 14.81 -0.47 11.80
N GLU A 61 15.61 0.30 11.05
CA GLU A 61 15.32 1.71 10.79
C GLU A 61 15.26 2.02 9.29
N LEU A 62 14.33 2.90 8.93
CA LEU A 62 14.32 3.58 7.63
C LEU A 62 15.20 4.81 7.72
N VAL A 63 16.22 4.89 6.86
CA VAL A 63 17.16 6.01 6.77
C VAL A 63 16.81 6.89 5.58
N CYS A 64 16.46 8.15 5.84
CA CYS A 64 16.20 9.14 4.81
C CYS A 64 17.48 9.52 4.06
N ALA A 65 17.45 9.48 2.72
CA ALA A 65 18.60 9.77 1.88
C ALA A 65 19.07 11.23 1.90
N TYR A 66 18.30 12.17 2.46
CA TYR A 66 18.72 13.56 2.49
C TYR A 66 19.77 13.81 3.57
N HIS A 67 19.31 13.80 4.82
CA HIS A 67 20.12 14.15 5.98
C HIS A 67 20.27 12.99 6.96
N GLY A 68 19.88 11.77 6.58
CA GLY A 68 20.08 10.59 7.41
C GLY A 68 19.19 10.49 8.64
N LEU A 69 18.03 11.18 8.67
CA LEU A 69 17.03 10.93 9.71
C LEU A 69 16.64 9.45 9.70
N ARG A 70 16.57 8.85 10.89
CA ARG A 70 16.26 7.43 11.05
C ARG A 70 14.91 7.26 11.73
N PHE A 71 14.08 6.41 11.18
CA PHE A 71 12.72 6.16 11.66
C PHE A 71 12.55 4.69 12.01
N GLY A 72 12.02 4.42 13.20
CA GLY A 72 11.72 3.06 13.64
C GLY A 72 10.46 2.49 12.99
N SER A 73 10.09 1.27 13.39
CA SER A 73 8.94 0.54 12.84
C SER A 73 7.59 1.19 13.11
N ASP A 74 7.48 2.02 14.15
CA ASP A 74 6.32 2.86 14.48
C ASP A 74 6.29 4.19 13.71
N GLY A 75 7.26 4.42 12.82
CA GLY A 75 7.43 5.66 12.07
C GLY A 75 7.99 6.82 12.90
N GLN A 76 8.28 6.62 14.19
CA GLN A 76 8.88 7.65 15.04
C GLN A 76 10.35 7.82 14.67
N CYS A 77 10.79 9.07 14.53
CA CYS A 77 12.20 9.36 14.34
C CYS A 77 12.97 8.99 15.61
N ARG A 78 14.04 8.22 15.45
CA ARG A 78 14.93 7.73 16.51
C ARG A 78 16.26 8.48 16.53
N LEU A 79 16.71 8.96 15.37
CA LEU A 79 17.96 9.69 15.24
C LEU A 79 17.82 10.88 14.29
N VAL A 80 18.20 12.05 14.79
CA VAL A 80 18.46 13.25 14.00
C VAL A 80 19.96 13.50 14.03
N PRO A 81 20.68 13.43 12.90
CA PRO A 81 22.12 13.66 12.92
C PRO A 81 22.50 15.06 13.46
N GLU A 82 23.55 15.12 14.29
CA GLU A 82 23.91 16.28 15.14
C GLU A 82 23.99 17.64 14.41
N LYS A 83 24.30 17.63 13.11
CA LYS A 83 24.44 18.85 12.28
C LYS A 83 23.11 19.59 12.00
N LEU A 84 21.98 19.13 12.57
CA LEU A 84 20.62 19.61 12.28
C LEU A 84 19.89 20.30 13.46
N ALA A 85 20.59 20.71 14.53
CA ALA A 85 20.02 21.31 15.75
C ALA A 85 19.04 22.49 15.50
N PRO A 86 18.01 22.73 16.38
CA PRO A 86 17.77 22.11 17.69
C PRO A 86 16.56 21.15 17.72
N LYS A 87 16.01 20.72 16.58
CA LYS A 87 14.82 19.86 16.58
C LYS A 87 15.13 18.48 17.15
N THR A 88 14.44 18.10 18.22
CA THR A 88 14.54 16.77 18.82
C THR A 88 13.90 15.72 17.92
N ALA A 89 14.31 14.46 18.06
CA ALA A 89 13.75 13.35 17.28
C ALA A 89 12.21 13.25 17.42
N ASP A 90 11.67 13.63 18.57
CA ASP A 90 10.23 13.65 18.86
C ASP A 90 9.43 14.56 17.92
N CYS A 91 10.08 15.53 17.26
CA CYS A 91 9.44 16.44 16.32
C CYS A 91 9.07 15.77 14.97
N PHE A 92 9.56 14.56 14.70
CA PHE A 92 9.45 13.93 13.39
C PHE A 92 8.83 12.54 13.48
N ARG A 93 7.71 12.37 12.79
CA ARG A 93 7.05 11.08 12.63
C ARG A 93 6.56 10.91 11.20
N ILE A 94 6.74 9.72 10.65
CA ILE A 94 6.19 9.34 9.35
C ILE A 94 4.68 9.20 9.49
N THR A 95 3.92 9.75 8.55
CA THR A 95 2.50 9.41 8.42
C THR A 95 2.39 7.97 7.91
N ALA A 96 2.16 7.03 8.81
CA ALA A 96 2.03 5.61 8.51
C ALA A 96 0.61 5.23 8.09
N PHE A 97 0.50 4.18 7.28
CA PHE A 97 -0.75 3.54 6.88
C PHE A 97 -0.68 2.05 7.25
N PRO A 98 -1.83 1.40 7.52
CA PRO A 98 -1.85 -0.03 7.82
C PRO A 98 -1.29 -0.83 6.65
N ALA A 99 -0.43 -1.80 6.96
CA ALA A 99 0.13 -2.74 6.00
C ALA A 99 -0.29 -4.15 6.40
N VAL A 100 -1.25 -4.72 5.67
CA VAL A 100 -1.81 -6.04 5.99
C VAL A 100 -1.48 -7.03 4.90
N GLU A 101 -0.86 -8.15 5.26
CA GLU A 101 -0.59 -9.23 4.33
C GLU A 101 -1.79 -10.19 4.26
N ARG A 102 -2.32 -10.41 3.05
CA ARG A 102 -3.37 -11.41 2.80
C ARG A 102 -3.38 -11.84 1.34
N HIS A 103 -3.55 -13.14 1.09
CA HIS A 103 -3.59 -13.75 -0.25
C HIS A 103 -2.33 -13.43 -1.10
N GLY A 104 -1.15 -13.40 -0.47
CA GLY A 104 0.11 -13.08 -1.14
C GLY A 104 0.25 -11.62 -1.57
N LEU A 105 -0.61 -10.72 -1.08
CA LEU A 105 -0.60 -9.29 -1.38
C LEU A 105 -0.49 -8.49 -0.08
N ILE A 106 0.09 -7.30 -0.19
CA ILE A 106 0.08 -6.28 0.86
C ILE A 106 -1.02 -5.27 0.56
N TRP A 107 -1.89 -5.08 1.54
CA TRP A 107 -3.06 -4.21 1.49
C TRP A 107 -2.86 -2.98 2.37
N THR A 108 -3.45 -1.86 1.96
CA THR A 108 -3.52 -0.62 2.75
C THR A 108 -4.89 0.00 2.68
N CYS A 109 -5.23 0.80 3.69
CA CYS A 109 -6.35 1.73 3.70
C CYS A 109 -5.83 3.13 4.08
N LEU A 110 -6.28 4.20 3.42
CA LEU A 110 -5.78 5.55 3.71
C LEU A 110 -6.48 6.19 4.93
N ILE A 111 -7.69 5.75 5.25
CA ILE A 111 -8.49 6.20 6.40
C ILE A 111 -9.13 4.95 7.03
N PRO A 112 -8.41 4.21 7.88
CA PRO A 112 -9.00 3.09 8.60
C PRO A 112 -9.98 3.62 9.65
N GLU A 113 -11.23 3.12 9.64
CA GLU A 113 -12.23 3.45 10.67
C GLU A 113 -12.11 2.54 11.89
N ASP A 114 -11.70 1.27 11.69
CA ASP A 114 -11.28 0.27 12.68
C ASP A 114 -10.57 -0.86 11.89
N GLU A 115 -9.65 -1.61 12.51
CA GLU A 115 -8.84 -2.68 11.84
C GLU A 115 -9.66 -3.82 11.20
N THR A 116 -10.99 -3.82 11.35
CA THR A 116 -11.83 -5.02 11.21
C THR A 116 -12.57 -5.19 9.89
N TRP A 117 -12.60 -4.20 8.99
CA TRP A 117 -13.23 -4.41 7.68
C TRP A 117 -12.19 -4.55 6.57
N MET A 118 -11.50 -5.68 6.54
CA MET A 118 -10.82 -6.16 5.35
C MET A 118 -11.79 -7.07 4.59
N PRO A 119 -12.00 -6.88 3.27
CA PRO A 119 -12.87 -7.78 2.50
C PRO A 119 -12.38 -9.22 2.67
N SER A 120 -13.25 -10.09 3.16
CA SER A 120 -13.02 -11.53 3.19
C SER A 120 -13.09 -12.05 1.77
N ILE A 121 -11.94 -12.37 1.17
CA ILE A 121 -11.85 -13.09 -0.10
C ILE A 121 -11.96 -14.58 0.26
N PRO A 122 -13.00 -15.31 -0.17
CA PRO A 122 -13.12 -16.73 0.08
C PRO A 122 -11.96 -17.44 -0.61
N SER A 123 -11.21 -18.21 0.17
CA SER A 123 -10.15 -19.08 -0.34
C SER A 123 -10.81 -20.21 -1.12
N SER A 124 -10.93 -20.11 -2.45
CA SER A 124 -11.21 -21.30 -3.23
C SER A 124 -9.99 -22.23 -3.13
N ALA A 125 -10.20 -23.37 -2.48
CA ALA A 125 -9.25 -24.48 -2.49
C ALA A 125 -9.10 -24.96 -3.94
N GLY A 126 -8.02 -24.53 -4.58
CA GLY A 126 -7.68 -24.83 -5.97
C GLY A 126 -6.54 -23.91 -6.36
N THR A 127 -5.57 -24.42 -7.10
CA THR A 127 -4.42 -23.67 -7.64
C THR A 127 -4.79 -22.22 -7.91
N SER A 128 -4.12 -21.32 -7.19
CA SER A 128 -4.37 -19.89 -7.26
C SER A 128 -4.37 -19.47 -8.74
N PRO A 129 -5.43 -18.84 -9.26
CA PRO A 129 -5.39 -18.23 -10.61
C PRO A 129 -4.27 -17.18 -10.75
N LEU A 130 -3.60 -16.85 -9.64
CA LEU A 130 -2.58 -15.83 -9.49
C LEU A 130 -1.15 -16.36 -9.72
N ASP A 131 -0.95 -17.65 -10.01
CA ASP A 131 0.37 -18.25 -10.32
C ASP A 131 0.99 -17.78 -11.64
N GLY A 132 0.36 -16.83 -12.35
CA GLY A 132 0.96 -16.19 -13.51
C GLY A 132 0.32 -14.89 -14.02
N ALA A 133 -0.69 -14.34 -13.33
CA ALA A 133 -1.58 -13.33 -13.92
C ALA A 133 -1.78 -12.03 -13.11
N ILE A 134 -0.97 -11.77 -12.07
CA ILE A 134 -0.95 -10.42 -11.48
C ILE A 134 0.20 -9.63 -12.10
N SER A 135 -0.05 -9.08 -13.30
CA SER A 135 0.53 -7.78 -13.62
C SER A 135 -0.03 -6.81 -12.59
N ILE A 136 0.75 -6.51 -11.55
CA ILE A 136 0.42 -5.45 -10.58
C ILE A 136 0.06 -4.25 -11.46
N PHE A 137 -1.22 -3.88 -11.48
CA PHE A 137 -1.69 -2.76 -12.27
C PHE A 137 -0.78 -1.60 -11.91
N LYS A 138 0.06 -1.20 -12.88
CA LYS A 138 0.59 0.14 -12.91
C LYS A 138 -0.66 0.99 -13.13
N LEU A 139 -1.39 1.29 -12.06
CA LEU A 139 -2.46 2.27 -12.06
C LEU A 139 -1.77 3.64 -12.15
N SER A 140 -0.99 3.83 -13.22
CA SER A 140 -0.70 5.13 -13.76
C SER A 140 -2.02 5.62 -14.31
N ILE A 141 -2.82 6.22 -13.43
CA ILE A 141 -3.89 7.11 -13.84
C ILE A 141 -3.16 8.33 -14.43
N GLU A 142 -2.67 8.21 -15.67
CA GLU A 142 -2.54 9.40 -16.53
C GLU A 142 -3.88 10.13 -16.51
N PRO A 143 -3.94 11.47 -16.63
CA PRO A 143 -5.13 12.24 -16.32
C PRO A 143 -6.32 11.78 -17.18
N LEU A 144 -7.08 10.84 -16.63
CA LEU A 144 -8.26 10.23 -17.23
C LEU A 144 -9.39 11.25 -17.09
N GLY A 145 -10.19 11.40 -18.15
CA GLY A 145 -11.44 12.15 -18.06
C GLY A 145 -12.35 11.53 -16.99
N ASP A 146 -13.24 12.32 -16.39
CA ASP A 146 -14.02 11.86 -15.22
C ASP A 146 -14.86 10.60 -15.50
N SER A 147 -15.32 10.40 -16.75
CA SER A 147 -16.00 9.18 -17.19
C SER A 147 -15.10 7.93 -17.24
N GLN A 148 -13.81 8.11 -17.53
CA GLN A 148 -12.85 7.00 -17.61
C GLN A 148 -12.32 6.61 -16.23
N LYS A 149 -12.25 7.56 -15.28
CA LYS A 149 -11.97 7.28 -13.86
C LYS A 149 -13.06 6.42 -13.26
N GLU A 150 -14.32 6.75 -13.52
CA GLU A 150 -15.47 5.99 -13.02
C GLU A 150 -15.50 4.58 -13.60
N LEU A 151 -15.18 4.41 -14.89
CA LEU A 151 -15.09 3.09 -15.53
C LEU A 151 -13.95 2.24 -14.96
N ALA A 152 -12.75 2.80 -14.80
CA ALA A 152 -11.61 2.09 -14.22
C ALA A 152 -11.84 1.73 -12.74
N LEU A 153 -12.54 2.60 -11.99
CA LEU A 153 -12.94 2.30 -10.62
C LEU A 153 -14.03 1.24 -10.55
N ASN A 154 -15.01 1.28 -11.45
CA ASN A 154 -16.07 0.29 -11.51
C ASN A 154 -15.51 -1.07 -11.91
N GLU A 155 -14.54 -1.09 -12.83
CA GLU A 155 -13.84 -2.30 -13.23
C GLU A 155 -12.93 -2.84 -12.12
N LEU A 156 -12.20 -1.97 -11.42
CA LEU A 156 -11.43 -2.38 -10.25
C LEU A 156 -12.35 -2.88 -9.13
N HIS A 157 -13.47 -2.21 -8.86
CA HIS A 157 -14.48 -2.70 -7.91
C HIS A 157 -15.11 -4.01 -8.37
N ARG A 158 -15.36 -4.20 -9.67
CA ARG A 158 -15.89 -5.44 -10.24
C ARG A 158 -14.88 -6.57 -10.04
N LEU A 159 -13.62 -6.36 -10.41
CA LEU A 159 -12.56 -7.34 -10.23
C LEU A 159 -12.33 -7.65 -8.75
N LEU A 160 -12.32 -6.64 -7.87
CA LEU A 160 -12.23 -6.83 -6.42
C LEU A 160 -13.45 -7.59 -5.88
N LYS A 161 -14.67 -7.34 -6.39
CA LYS A 161 -15.88 -8.10 -6.03
C LYS A 161 -15.81 -9.53 -6.55
N GLU A 162 -15.41 -9.76 -7.79
CA GLU A 162 -15.29 -11.10 -8.37
C GLU A 162 -14.23 -11.94 -7.68
N MET A 163 -13.13 -11.30 -7.28
CA MET A 163 -12.11 -11.90 -6.42
C MET A 163 -12.70 -12.18 -5.02
N ALA A 164 -13.43 -11.24 -4.42
CA ALA A 164 -14.03 -11.38 -3.10
C ALA A 164 -15.27 -12.30 -3.01
N PHE A 165 -15.86 -12.72 -4.13
CA PHE A 165 -17.03 -13.61 -4.16
C PHE A 165 -16.78 -14.93 -4.89
N GLY A 166 -15.54 -15.21 -5.31
CA GLY A 166 -15.15 -16.51 -5.85
C GLY A 166 -15.99 -16.94 -7.05
N GLY A 167 -15.71 -16.35 -8.23
CA GLY A 167 -16.09 -16.91 -9.54
C GLY A 167 -17.43 -17.65 -9.60
N MET A 168 -18.55 -16.93 -9.50
CA MET A 168 -19.83 -17.46 -9.95
C MET A 168 -19.98 -17.12 -11.45
N PRO A 169 -19.95 -18.11 -12.38
CA PRO A 169 -20.32 -17.84 -13.76
C PRO A 169 -21.76 -17.35 -13.81
N ASN A 170 -22.02 -16.41 -14.71
CA ASN A 170 -23.31 -15.74 -14.92
C ASN A 170 -24.36 -16.66 -15.58
N SER A 171 -24.35 -17.96 -15.26
CA SER A 171 -25.18 -19.00 -15.86
C SER A 171 -26.23 -19.53 -14.88
N LEU A 172 -26.90 -18.65 -14.14
CA LEU A 172 -28.18 -18.94 -13.45
C LEU A 172 -29.12 -17.73 -13.49
N LEU A 173 -29.21 -17.08 -14.65
CA LEU A 173 -30.36 -16.26 -15.03
C LEU A 173 -30.91 -16.79 -16.35
N SER A 174 -31.46 -18.00 -16.30
CA SER A 174 -32.38 -18.51 -17.33
C SER A 174 -33.33 -19.52 -16.70
N SER A 175 -34.63 -19.35 -16.94
CA SER A 175 -35.80 -20.12 -16.45
C SER A 175 -36.03 -19.93 -14.94
N GLU A 176 -37.19 -19.54 -14.42
CA GLU A 176 -38.61 -19.74 -14.74
C GLU A 176 -39.35 -18.51 -14.15
N THR A 177 -40.43 -17.88 -14.63
CA THR A 177 -41.51 -18.08 -15.62
C THR A 177 -42.07 -16.69 -15.93
#